data_AF-A0A1M3HF08-F1
#
_entry.id   AF-A0A1M3HF08-F1
#
_cell.length_a   1.000
_cell.length_b   1.000
_cell.length_c   1.000
_cell.angle_alpha   90.00
_cell.angle_beta   90.00
_cell.angle_gamma   90.00
#
_symmetry.space_group_name_H-M   'P 1'
#
loop_
_entity.id
_entity.type
_entity.pdbx_description
1 polymer ?
#
loop_
_entity_poly.entity_id
_entity_poly.type
_entity_poly.pdbx_seq_one_letter_code
_entity_poly.pdbx_strand_id
1 'polypeptide(L)'
;MLDTTQTDRFKDRDLLMVGGQDVADLLVKWGKNLPLIIDQTRRVMTAQPQASRGDGAIGSALAASPVGPAHMDALSKGPLAALNPWEGFSDWYREFAYHGGILDTGFLPRASDNIRFSLNRTENTWENIKAHPLIDEYWESKLLDLEGITQPAYFVASWSDQGLHLRGTIEAWRRCSSEQKWLDIHGQKKWANYYLPASRDRQLAFFDHFMRDRPTAVTAWPKVRMEVREQHGVAEERAEQEWPLARTEYRRLWLDGVQGALRDTVPATGEVIYDATEGQTVFDWRFDRETEISGNANLTLWVEADGSDDMDLFVALQKLDADGQPVGFTFYAFFENGPIALGWLRASHRALDPELSSPERPVHPHSHEERLKPGECVPVEIELWPFSVRFAPGESLRVVVAGSDIYKREEGLMLPFALHEDTRNAGRHIIRTGEDYPSSILLPFIPGKTA
;
A
#
# COMPACT_ATOMS: atom_id res chain seq x y z
N MET A 1 -32.52 -7.24 -8.58
CA MET A 1 -32.30 -6.56 -7.29
C MET A 1 -32.03 -7.62 -6.25
N LEU A 2 -30.76 -7.81 -5.89
CA LEU A 2 -30.37 -8.68 -4.78
C LEU A 2 -30.37 -7.82 -3.51
N ASP A 3 -31.16 -8.27 -2.54
CA ASP A 3 -31.39 -7.64 -1.25
C ASP A 3 -30.10 -7.69 -0.41
N THR A 4 -29.62 -6.51 -0.03
CA THR A 4 -28.38 -6.26 0.73
C THR A 4 -28.39 -6.85 2.14
N THR A 5 -29.51 -7.42 2.60
CA THR A 5 -29.66 -8.03 3.93
C THR A 5 -29.11 -9.45 4.05
N GLN A 6 -28.70 -10.11 2.95
CA GLN A 6 -28.10 -11.46 3.03
C GLN A 6 -26.59 -11.47 3.29
N THR A 7 -25.90 -10.36 3.00
CA THR A 7 -24.45 -10.22 3.25
C THR A 7 -24.10 -10.07 4.73
N ASP A 8 -25.04 -9.62 5.57
CA ASP A 8 -24.80 -9.47 7.02
C ASP A 8 -24.78 -10.80 7.77
N ARG A 9 -25.32 -11.89 7.21
CA ARG A 9 -25.34 -13.21 7.87
C ARG A 9 -23.99 -13.96 7.84
N PHE A 10 -22.99 -13.41 7.15
CA PHE A 10 -21.66 -14.01 7.05
C PHE A 10 -20.57 -13.24 7.81
N LYS A 11 -20.91 -12.10 8.45
CA LYS A 11 -19.96 -11.28 9.23
C LYS A 11 -19.55 -11.88 10.58
N ASP A 12 -20.26 -12.91 11.07
CA ASP A 12 -20.07 -13.40 12.44
C ASP A 12 -19.26 -14.71 12.53
N ARG A 13 -18.24 -14.90 11.68
CA ARG A 13 -17.30 -16.03 11.81
C ARG A 13 -15.83 -15.63 11.91
N ASP A 14 -15.56 -14.36 12.20
CA ASP A 14 -14.21 -13.84 12.26
C ASP A 14 -13.66 -13.90 13.68
N LEU A 15 -12.69 -14.78 13.87
CA LEU A 15 -12.03 -15.01 15.15
C LEU A 15 -11.11 -13.81 15.44
N LEU A 16 -11.57 -12.90 16.30
CA LEU A 16 -10.73 -11.91 16.97
C LEU A 16 -10.49 -12.39 18.41
N MET A 17 -9.23 -12.59 18.81
CA MET A 17 -8.88 -13.02 20.18
C MET A 17 -7.89 -12.05 20.80
N VAL A 18 -8.39 -11.09 21.56
CA VAL A 18 -7.58 -10.09 22.26
C VAL A 18 -7.34 -10.53 23.70
N GLY A 19 -6.09 -10.58 24.17
CA GLY A 19 -5.78 -10.90 25.56
C GLY A 19 -4.78 -9.94 26.19
N GLY A 20 -4.89 -9.68 27.50
CA GLY A 20 -3.89 -8.99 28.34
C GLY A 20 -3.73 -7.47 28.14
N GLN A 21 -3.21 -6.77 29.17
CA GLN A 21 -2.99 -5.32 29.14
C GLN A 21 -1.93 -4.89 28.10
N ASP A 22 -0.89 -5.69 27.88
CA ASP A 22 0.21 -5.38 26.94
C ASP A 22 -0.23 -5.37 25.46
N VAL A 23 -1.43 -5.87 25.18
CA VAL A 23 -1.99 -6.00 23.83
C VAL A 23 -3.02 -4.93 23.53
N ALA A 24 -3.64 -4.35 24.56
CA ALA A 24 -4.34 -3.09 24.38
C ALA A 24 -3.36 -2.02 23.87
N ASP A 25 -2.12 -2.02 24.35
CA ASP A 25 -1.06 -1.12 23.86
C ASP A 25 -0.64 -1.43 22.42
N LEU A 26 -0.64 -2.70 21.99
CA LEU A 26 -0.44 -3.07 20.59
C LEU A 26 -1.63 -2.67 19.71
N LEU A 27 -2.87 -2.88 20.13
CA LEU A 27 -4.04 -2.47 19.34
C LEU A 27 -4.17 -0.95 19.21
N VAL A 28 -3.78 -0.20 20.24
CA VAL A 28 -3.73 1.27 20.23
C VAL A 28 -2.64 1.79 19.28
N LYS A 29 -1.50 1.09 19.17
CA LYS A 29 -0.39 1.47 18.27
C LYS A 29 -0.60 1.05 16.81
N TRP A 30 -1.26 -0.09 16.57
CA TRP A 30 -1.30 -0.74 15.25
C TRP A 30 -2.64 -0.58 14.50
N GLY A 31 -3.64 0.07 15.10
CA GLY A 31 -4.95 0.27 14.49
C GLY A 31 -5.73 -1.03 14.27
N LYS A 32 -7.00 -0.91 13.83
CA LYS A 32 -7.95 -2.03 13.65
C LYS A 32 -7.56 -3.05 12.55
N ASN A 33 -6.34 -3.02 12.01
CA ASN A 33 -5.94 -3.71 10.78
C ASN A 33 -5.09 -4.96 11.00
N LEU A 34 -4.98 -5.47 12.23
CA LEU A 34 -4.32 -6.74 12.52
C LEU A 34 -5.27 -7.68 13.26
N PRO A 35 -5.61 -8.87 12.72
CA PRO A 35 -6.09 -9.96 13.54
C PRO A 35 -4.93 -10.44 14.44
N LEU A 36 -4.87 -9.89 15.65
CA LEU A 36 -3.94 -10.30 16.70
C LEU A 36 -4.57 -11.41 17.55
N ILE A 37 -3.86 -12.53 17.75
CA ILE A 37 -4.31 -13.63 18.64
C ILE A 37 -3.14 -14.18 19.49
N ILE A 38 -3.36 -14.26 20.81
CA ILE A 38 -2.38 -14.66 21.84
C ILE A 38 -2.79 -16.01 22.48
N ASP A 39 -1.81 -16.90 22.74
CA ASP A 39 -1.58 -17.61 24.03
C ASP A 39 -0.61 -18.81 23.87
N GLN A 40 0.46 -18.87 24.68
CA GLN A 40 1.36 -20.04 24.82
C GLN A 40 1.07 -20.91 26.08
N THR A 41 -0.05 -20.70 26.78
CA THR A 41 -0.37 -21.42 28.01
C THR A 41 -1.85 -21.82 28.11
N ARG A 42 -2.24 -22.86 27.35
CA ARG A 42 -3.47 -23.67 27.48
C ARG A 42 -4.58 -23.08 28.40
N ARG A 43 -5.74 -22.72 27.83
CA ARG A 43 -6.90 -23.63 27.65
C ARG A 43 -8.15 -22.95 27.06
N VAL A 44 -8.80 -23.74 26.20
CA VAL A 44 -10.26 -23.91 25.99
C VAL A 44 -11.14 -22.68 26.23
N MET A 45 -11.63 -22.13 25.12
CA MET A 45 -12.71 -21.16 25.06
C MET A 45 -13.97 -21.66 25.79
N THR A 46 -14.50 -20.89 26.73
CA THR A 46 -15.89 -21.02 27.18
C THR A 46 -16.75 -19.98 26.48
N ALA A 47 -17.65 -20.42 25.61
CA ALA A 47 -18.69 -19.55 25.06
C ALA A 47 -19.61 -19.07 26.18
N GLN A 48 -19.65 -17.77 26.42
CA GLN A 48 -20.65 -17.16 27.30
C GLN A 48 -21.86 -16.80 26.44
N PRO A 49 -23.03 -17.44 26.63
CA PRO A 49 -24.24 -16.98 25.96
C PRO A 49 -24.59 -15.58 26.44
N GLN A 50 -24.74 -14.64 25.51
CA GLN A 50 -25.23 -13.31 25.83
C GLN A 50 -26.68 -13.43 26.29
N ALA A 51 -26.98 -13.09 27.55
CA ALA A 51 -28.35 -13.04 28.01
C ALA A 51 -29.10 -11.97 27.21
N SER A 52 -30.17 -12.37 26.52
CA SER A 52 -31.10 -11.42 25.92
C SER A 52 -31.64 -10.53 27.03
N ARG A 53 -31.38 -9.22 26.96
CA ARG A 53 -32.24 -8.26 27.66
C ARG A 53 -33.61 -8.35 27.00
N GLY A 54 -34.48 -9.18 27.57
CA GLY A 54 -35.91 -8.94 27.44
C GLY A 54 -36.15 -7.55 28.01
N ASP A 55 -36.62 -6.64 27.17
CA ASP A 55 -37.93 -6.03 27.39
C ASP A 55 -38.34 -5.17 26.19
N GLY A 56 -39.42 -5.62 25.52
CA GLY A 56 -40.43 -4.70 24.99
C GLY A 56 -40.31 -4.22 23.55
N ALA A 57 -40.22 -5.10 22.55
CA ALA A 57 -40.72 -4.76 21.21
C ALA A 57 -41.29 -5.99 20.50
N ILE A 58 -42.55 -5.86 20.12
CA ILE A 58 -43.41 -6.91 19.55
C ILE A 58 -43.10 -7.01 18.04
N GLY A 59 -42.80 -8.22 17.53
CA GLY A 59 -42.96 -8.50 16.10
C GLY A 59 -41.85 -9.28 15.40
N SER A 60 -41.82 -10.60 15.58
CA SER A 60 -41.80 -11.62 14.52
C SER A 60 -41.29 -12.95 15.11
N ALA A 61 -41.99 -14.04 14.82
CA ALA A 61 -41.70 -15.38 15.33
C ALA A 61 -40.41 -16.02 14.77
N LEU A 62 -39.51 -15.23 14.17
CA LEU A 62 -38.18 -15.64 13.70
C LEU A 62 -37.03 -15.00 14.51
N ALA A 63 -37.33 -14.18 15.53
CA ALA A 63 -36.35 -13.58 16.44
C ALA A 63 -36.04 -14.44 17.70
N ALA A 64 -36.47 -15.71 17.72
CA ALA A 64 -36.31 -16.62 18.86
C ALA A 64 -35.20 -17.66 18.63
N SER A 65 -34.02 -17.24 18.17
CA SER A 65 -32.82 -18.06 18.37
C SER A 65 -32.31 -17.78 19.79
N PRO A 66 -32.26 -18.78 20.70
CA PRO A 66 -31.76 -18.59 22.06
C PRO A 66 -30.23 -18.42 22.13
N VAL A 67 -29.56 -18.40 20.97
CA VAL A 67 -28.11 -18.25 20.84
C VAL A 67 -27.84 -16.89 20.20
N GLY A 68 -27.62 -15.87 21.04
CA GLY A 68 -26.99 -14.62 20.60
C GLY A 68 -25.54 -14.84 20.19
N PRO A 69 -24.89 -13.88 19.51
CA PRO A 69 -23.47 -13.97 19.18
C PRO A 69 -22.66 -14.21 20.45
N ALA A 70 -21.78 -15.21 20.42
CA ALA A 70 -20.87 -15.47 21.52
C ALA A 70 -19.78 -14.39 21.50
N HIS A 71 -19.70 -13.57 22.55
CA HIS A 71 -18.48 -12.83 22.83
C HIS A 71 -17.44 -13.83 23.34
N MET A 72 -16.24 -13.78 22.76
CA MET A 72 -15.13 -14.65 23.15
C MET A 72 -14.16 -13.80 23.98
N ASP A 73 -14.37 -13.77 25.30
CA ASP A 73 -13.42 -13.13 26.22
C ASP A 73 -12.12 -13.95 26.28
N ALA A 74 -11.08 -13.48 25.60
CA ALA A 74 -9.74 -14.04 25.75
C ALA A 74 -9.07 -13.43 26.99
N LEU A 75 -9.26 -14.09 28.14
CA LEU A 75 -8.47 -13.83 29.35
C LEU A 75 -7.10 -14.51 29.24
N SER A 76 -6.23 -14.06 28.33
CA SER A 76 -4.85 -14.57 28.21
C SER A 76 -3.89 -13.84 29.17
N LYS A 77 -3.08 -14.62 29.90
CA LYS A 77 -1.84 -14.18 30.57
C LYS A 77 -0.58 -14.69 29.84
N GLY A 78 -0.73 -15.35 28.69
CA GLY A 78 0.36 -15.94 27.93
C GLY A 78 0.95 -14.97 26.89
N PRO A 79 2.17 -15.22 26.38
CA PRO A 79 2.77 -14.43 25.32
C PRO A 79 2.07 -14.66 23.96
N LEU A 80 2.20 -13.68 23.06
CA LEU A 80 1.65 -13.71 21.69
C LEU A 80 2.21 -14.92 20.92
N ALA A 81 1.32 -15.75 20.35
CA ALA A 81 1.71 -17.02 19.74
C ALA A 81 2.04 -16.90 18.24
N ALA A 82 1.27 -16.10 17.50
CA ALA A 82 1.48 -15.86 16.07
C ALA A 82 0.77 -14.58 15.60
N LEU A 83 1.17 -14.08 14.43
CA LEU A 83 0.68 -12.86 13.80
C LEU A 83 0.19 -13.15 12.38
N ASN A 84 -0.92 -12.54 11.96
CA ASN A 84 -1.34 -12.55 10.56
C ASN A 84 -1.67 -11.13 10.06
N PRO A 85 -0.65 -10.28 9.78
CA PRO A 85 -0.89 -8.94 9.27
C PRO A 85 -1.48 -8.96 7.85
N TRP A 86 -2.78 -8.71 7.73
CA TRP A 86 -3.47 -8.68 6.44
C TRP A 86 -3.75 -7.26 5.99
N GLU A 87 -2.84 -6.74 5.17
CA GLU A 87 -2.84 -5.38 4.63
C GLU A 87 -2.94 -4.31 5.73
N GLY A 88 -1.79 -4.03 6.37
CA GLY A 88 -1.61 -2.96 7.36
C GLY A 88 -0.52 -1.95 6.95
N PHE A 89 -0.71 -0.67 7.28
CA PHE A 89 0.35 0.33 7.15
C PHE A 89 1.24 0.28 8.40
N SER A 90 2.47 0.78 8.30
CA SER A 90 3.46 0.77 9.38
C SER A 90 4.12 2.14 9.63
N ASP A 91 3.99 3.08 8.70
CA ASP A 91 4.48 4.46 8.83
C ASP A 91 3.29 5.43 8.71
N TRP A 92 2.96 6.07 9.83
CA TRP A 92 1.84 7.00 9.90
C TRP A 92 2.02 8.23 8.99
N TYR A 93 3.25 8.69 8.78
CA TYR A 93 3.51 9.84 7.92
C TYR A 93 3.47 9.41 6.46
N ARG A 94 4.33 8.47 6.05
CA ARG A 94 4.61 8.18 4.63
C ARG A 94 3.56 7.36 3.90
N GLU A 95 2.66 6.71 4.64
CA GLU A 95 1.72 5.71 4.09
C GLU A 95 0.26 6.03 4.38
N PHE A 96 -0.01 6.78 5.45
CA PHE A 96 -1.37 7.08 5.88
C PHE A 96 -1.70 8.56 5.76
N ALA A 97 -0.80 9.45 6.20
CA ALA A 97 -1.10 10.88 6.29
C ALA A 97 -0.64 11.70 5.09
N TYR A 98 0.58 11.45 4.63
CA TYR A 98 1.24 12.17 3.56
C TYR A 98 1.82 11.18 2.55
N HIS A 99 1.62 11.44 1.26
CA HIS A 99 2.31 10.72 0.20
C HIS A 99 3.42 11.61 -0.36
N GLY A 100 4.67 11.25 -0.11
CA GLY A 100 5.83 12.05 -0.53
C GLY A 100 5.86 13.48 0.04
N GLY A 101 5.26 13.70 1.21
CA GLY A 101 5.11 15.04 1.81
C GLY A 101 3.88 15.82 1.37
N ILE A 102 2.99 15.23 0.56
CA ILE A 102 1.72 15.82 0.13
C ILE A 102 0.59 15.26 1.00
N LEU A 103 -0.21 16.13 1.63
CA LEU A 103 -1.28 15.73 2.56
C LEU A 103 -2.41 15.00 1.82
N ASP A 104 -2.83 13.83 2.30
CA ASP A 104 -4.08 13.21 1.85
C ASP A 104 -5.28 14.00 2.43
N THR A 105 -6.08 14.60 1.55
CA THR A 105 -7.31 15.34 1.86
C THR A 105 -8.58 14.51 1.62
N GLY A 106 -8.45 13.34 0.97
CA GLY A 106 -9.57 12.50 0.57
C GLY A 106 -9.94 11.45 1.62
N PHE A 107 -9.09 10.44 1.80
CA PHE A 107 -9.39 9.32 2.69
C PHE A 107 -9.15 9.67 4.15
N LEU A 108 -8.08 10.39 4.43
CA LEU A 108 -7.60 10.69 5.78
C LEU A 108 -8.62 11.38 6.70
N PRO A 109 -9.40 12.41 6.29
CA PRO A 109 -10.37 13.03 7.20
C PRO A 109 -11.43 12.03 7.70
N ARG A 110 -11.95 11.20 6.78
CA ARG A 110 -12.89 10.12 7.11
C ARG A 110 -12.24 9.06 7.98
N ALA A 111 -11.00 8.66 7.67
CA ALA A 111 -10.27 7.68 8.45
C ALA A 111 -10.03 8.18 9.89
N SER A 112 -9.68 9.45 10.04
CA SER A 112 -9.49 10.12 11.33
C SER A 112 -10.76 10.12 12.17
N ASP A 113 -11.94 10.32 11.56
CA ASP A 113 -13.21 10.22 12.28
C ASP A 113 -13.51 8.79 12.73
N ASN A 114 -13.20 7.78 11.91
CA ASN A 114 -13.47 6.37 12.20
C ASN A 114 -12.62 5.79 13.36
N ILE A 115 -11.50 6.43 13.69
CA ILE A 115 -10.59 6.00 14.78
C ILE A 115 -10.81 6.77 16.09
N ARG A 116 -11.69 7.77 16.11
CA ARG A 116 -12.08 8.49 17.34
C ARG A 116 -13.10 7.68 18.15
N PHE A 117 -12.63 6.69 18.88
CA PHE A 117 -13.47 5.92 19.79
C PHE A 117 -12.86 5.84 21.20
N SER A 118 -13.51 6.45 22.18
CA SER A 118 -13.16 6.37 23.61
C SER A 118 -14.38 6.75 24.45
N LEU A 119 -14.46 6.24 25.68
CA LEU A 119 -15.42 6.73 26.67
C LEU A 119 -15.01 8.09 27.26
N ASN A 120 -13.78 8.55 27.00
CA ASN A 120 -13.20 9.80 27.50
C ASN A 120 -12.73 10.69 26.33
N ARG A 121 -11.45 11.09 26.34
CA ARG A 121 -10.83 11.89 25.28
C ARG A 121 -10.24 10.98 24.22
N THR A 122 -10.31 11.43 22.97
CA THR A 122 -9.61 10.86 21.82
C THR A 122 -8.65 11.90 21.26
N GLU A 123 -7.62 11.41 20.56
CA GLU A 123 -6.78 12.28 19.76
C GLU A 123 -7.59 12.91 18.63
N ASN A 124 -7.41 14.21 18.40
CA ASN A 124 -7.90 14.83 17.18
C ASN A 124 -6.87 14.59 16.05
N THR A 125 -6.88 13.37 15.50
CA THR A 125 -5.88 12.93 14.53
C THR A 125 -5.76 13.89 13.35
N TRP A 126 -6.86 14.26 12.69
CA TRP A 126 -6.84 15.21 11.58
C TRP A 126 -6.17 16.56 11.89
N GLU A 127 -6.51 17.19 13.03
CA GLU A 127 -5.89 18.47 13.39
C GLU A 127 -4.40 18.32 13.74
N ASN A 128 -4.02 17.24 14.41
CA ASN A 128 -2.61 16.98 14.69
C ASN A 128 -1.82 16.74 13.39
N ILE A 129 -2.35 15.95 12.46
CA ILE A 129 -1.69 15.71 11.17
C ILE A 129 -1.41 17.03 10.45
N LYS A 130 -2.41 17.91 10.33
CA LYS A 130 -2.22 19.24 9.71
C LYS A 130 -1.21 20.11 10.46
N ALA A 131 -1.15 20.00 11.79
CA ALA A 131 -0.22 20.76 12.62
C ALA A 131 1.23 20.27 12.49
N HIS A 132 1.45 19.05 11.99
CA HIS A 132 2.75 18.41 11.87
C HIS A 132 3.07 18.03 10.40
N PRO A 133 3.31 19.01 9.50
CA PRO A 133 3.55 18.76 8.07
C PRO A 133 4.91 18.12 7.75
N LEU A 134 5.83 18.11 8.70
CA LEU A 134 7.15 17.48 8.63
C LEU A 134 7.24 16.39 9.68
N ILE A 135 8.15 15.44 9.48
CA ILE A 135 8.46 14.42 10.49
C ILE A 135 9.21 15.08 11.64
N ASP A 136 8.52 15.17 12.77
CA ASP A 136 8.98 15.71 14.03
C ASP A 136 8.62 14.73 15.18
N GLU A 137 8.78 15.17 16.43
CA GLU A 137 8.52 14.37 17.63
C GLU A 137 7.11 13.74 17.66
N TYR A 138 6.11 14.37 17.02
CA TYR A 138 4.76 13.80 16.93
C TYR A 138 4.75 12.51 16.11
N TRP A 139 5.37 12.52 14.94
CA TRP A 139 5.46 11.34 14.08
C TRP A 139 6.39 10.28 14.65
N GLU A 140 7.50 10.71 15.25
CA GLU A 140 8.42 9.81 15.95
C GLU A 140 7.71 9.03 17.08
N SER A 141 6.77 9.67 17.79
CA SER A 141 5.98 9.01 18.83
C SER A 141 5.05 7.90 18.32
N LYS A 142 4.80 7.86 17.00
CA LYS A 142 3.94 6.87 16.33
C LYS A 142 4.73 5.81 15.57
N LEU A 143 6.07 5.84 15.63
CA LEU A 143 6.90 4.82 15.01
C LEU A 143 6.64 3.45 15.64
N LEU A 144 6.60 2.45 14.77
CA LEU A 144 6.45 1.06 15.16
C LEU A 144 7.83 0.39 15.22
N ASP A 145 8.10 -0.31 16.31
CA ASP A 145 9.25 -1.21 16.42
C ASP A 145 8.96 -2.50 15.64
N LEU A 146 9.23 -2.46 14.33
CA LEU A 146 9.00 -3.58 13.43
C LEU A 146 9.97 -4.73 13.71
N GLU A 147 11.22 -4.41 14.06
CA GLU A 147 12.26 -5.35 14.44
C GLU A 147 11.89 -6.14 15.71
N GLY A 148 11.13 -5.54 16.62
CA GLY A 148 10.58 -6.19 17.82
C GLY A 148 9.61 -7.34 17.53
N ILE A 149 9.08 -7.46 16.30
CA ILE A 149 8.25 -8.59 15.89
C ILE A 149 9.12 -9.85 15.73
N THR A 150 9.01 -10.76 16.68
CA THR A 150 9.77 -12.02 16.75
C THR A 150 8.90 -13.27 16.65
N GLN A 151 7.58 -13.12 16.83
CA GLN A 151 6.62 -14.23 16.76
C GLN A 151 6.48 -14.73 15.31
N PRO A 152 6.09 -16.01 15.10
CA PRO A 152 5.69 -16.48 13.78
C PRO A 152 4.68 -15.55 13.13
N ALA A 153 4.89 -15.18 11.87
CA ALA A 153 4.13 -14.12 11.22
C ALA A 153 3.81 -14.43 9.75
N TYR A 154 2.53 -14.36 9.41
CA TYR A 154 2.04 -14.53 8.04
C TYR A 154 1.51 -13.18 7.53
N PHE A 155 2.30 -12.51 6.69
CA PHE A 155 1.94 -11.20 6.15
C PHE A 155 1.20 -11.37 4.82
N VAL A 156 0.16 -10.58 4.60
CA VAL A 156 -0.54 -10.50 3.33
C VAL A 156 -0.60 -9.06 2.86
N ALA A 157 0.06 -8.77 1.74
CA ALA A 157 0.06 -7.46 1.09
C ALA A 157 -0.81 -7.50 -0.19
N SER A 158 -1.15 -6.32 -0.72
CA SER A 158 -1.85 -6.22 -2.00
C SER A 158 -1.27 -5.16 -2.91
N TRP A 159 -0.93 -5.54 -4.15
CA TRP A 159 -0.58 -4.61 -5.22
C TRP A 159 -1.68 -3.56 -5.48
N SER A 160 -2.91 -3.86 -5.08
CA SER A 160 -4.06 -2.98 -5.23
C SER A 160 -4.19 -1.91 -4.15
N ASP A 161 -3.35 -1.92 -3.11
CA ASP A 161 -3.53 -1.06 -1.93
C ASP A 161 -2.41 -0.02 -1.79
N GLN A 162 -2.07 0.57 -2.94
CA GLN A 162 -1.12 1.68 -3.05
C GLN A 162 -1.77 2.98 -2.57
N GLY A 163 -0.99 3.80 -1.86
CA GLY A 163 -1.52 4.94 -1.11
C GLY A 163 -2.13 4.58 0.25
N LEU A 164 -1.93 3.33 0.73
CA LEU A 164 -2.29 2.94 2.10
C LEU A 164 -1.41 1.80 2.66
N HIS A 165 -1.82 0.53 2.54
CA HIS A 165 -1.19 -0.56 3.31
C HIS A 165 -0.03 -1.27 2.61
N LEU A 166 0.04 -1.23 1.27
CA LEU A 166 1.01 -2.05 0.52
C LEU A 166 2.45 -1.86 1.01
N ARG A 167 2.92 -0.60 1.03
CA ARG A 167 4.29 -0.26 1.43
C ARG A 167 4.59 -0.72 2.85
N GLY A 168 3.71 -0.42 3.80
CA GLY A 168 3.90 -0.76 5.21
C GLY A 168 3.88 -2.25 5.51
N THR A 169 3.03 -3.02 4.82
CA THR A 169 2.98 -4.48 5.01
C THR A 169 4.29 -5.14 4.55
N ILE A 170 4.81 -4.70 3.40
CA ILE A 170 6.09 -5.19 2.88
C ILE A 170 7.25 -4.78 3.79
N GLU A 171 7.28 -3.54 4.28
CA GLU A 171 8.32 -3.08 5.21
C GLU A 171 8.27 -3.82 6.55
N ALA A 172 7.08 -4.08 7.09
CA ALA A 172 6.91 -4.87 8.31
C ALA A 172 7.41 -6.32 8.13
N TRP A 173 7.09 -6.97 7.00
CA TRP A 173 7.64 -8.29 6.70
C TRP A 173 9.17 -8.25 6.56
N ARG A 174 9.71 -7.24 5.87
CA ARG A 174 11.16 -7.10 5.63
C ARG A 174 11.92 -6.90 6.94
N ARG A 175 11.44 -5.99 7.81
CA ARG A 175 12.13 -5.55 9.03
C ARG A 175 11.89 -6.46 10.24
N CYS A 176 10.80 -7.23 10.28
CA CYS A 176 10.55 -8.10 11.43
C CYS A 176 11.66 -9.16 11.61
N SER A 177 12.00 -9.41 12.88
CA SER A 177 13.02 -10.37 13.31
C SER A 177 12.51 -11.81 13.41
N SER A 178 11.28 -12.08 13.00
CA SER A 178 10.69 -13.42 13.02
C SER A 178 11.43 -14.37 12.07
N GLU A 179 11.96 -15.48 12.61
CA GLU A 179 12.55 -16.57 11.80
C GLU A 179 11.49 -17.33 10.98
N GLN A 180 10.25 -17.32 11.49
CA GLN A 180 9.10 -17.99 10.91
C GLN A 180 8.13 -16.97 10.32
N LYS A 181 8.59 -16.29 9.26
CA LYS A 181 7.79 -15.35 8.48
C LYS A 181 7.49 -15.81 7.07
N TRP A 182 6.31 -15.44 6.58
CA TRP A 182 5.81 -15.66 5.22
C TRP A 182 5.15 -14.40 4.67
N LEU A 183 5.21 -14.19 3.36
CA LEU A 183 4.58 -13.08 2.65
C LEU A 183 3.75 -13.59 1.48
N ASP A 184 2.45 -13.33 1.50
CA ASP A 184 1.56 -13.47 0.34
C ASP A 184 1.29 -12.07 -0.24
N ILE A 185 1.36 -11.90 -1.55
CA ILE A 185 1.03 -10.62 -2.22
C ILE A 185 0.07 -10.84 -3.38
N HIS A 186 -1.11 -10.23 -3.33
CA HIS A 186 -2.13 -10.38 -4.36
C HIS A 186 -2.44 -9.09 -5.11
N GLY A 187 -3.09 -9.18 -6.28
CA GLY A 187 -3.61 -8.05 -7.06
C GLY A 187 -5.13 -7.89 -6.98
N GLN A 188 -5.76 -8.49 -5.97
CA GLN A 188 -7.22 -8.59 -5.82
C GLN A 188 -7.79 -7.57 -4.82
N LYS A 189 -9.12 -7.44 -4.76
CA LYS A 189 -9.81 -6.55 -3.80
C LYS A 189 -9.59 -7.03 -2.36
N LYS A 190 -9.11 -6.15 -1.47
CA LYS A 190 -8.69 -6.43 -0.08
C LYS A 190 -9.61 -7.37 0.69
N TRP A 191 -10.82 -6.91 1.03
CA TRP A 191 -11.74 -7.72 1.86
C TRP A 191 -12.26 -8.95 1.12
N ALA A 192 -12.46 -8.85 -0.20
CA ALA A 192 -12.87 -10.02 -0.98
C ALA A 192 -11.80 -11.12 -0.89
N ASN A 193 -10.52 -10.76 -1.04
CA ASN A 193 -9.40 -11.68 -0.91
C ASN A 193 -9.32 -12.28 0.50
N TYR A 194 -9.42 -11.46 1.55
CA TYR A 194 -9.42 -11.93 2.94
C TYR A 194 -10.46 -13.04 3.19
N TYR A 195 -11.67 -12.90 2.64
CA TYR A 195 -12.77 -13.85 2.82
C TYR A 195 -12.85 -14.97 1.78
N LEU A 196 -11.93 -15.04 0.81
CA LEU A 196 -11.90 -16.16 -0.13
C LEU A 196 -11.74 -17.48 0.65
N PRO A 197 -12.42 -18.58 0.23
CA PRO A 197 -12.24 -19.88 0.87
C PRO A 197 -10.77 -20.30 0.97
N ALA A 198 -9.98 -20.10 -0.10
CA ALA A 198 -8.56 -20.40 -0.10
C ALA A 198 -7.75 -19.54 0.89
N SER A 199 -8.07 -18.25 1.00
CA SER A 199 -7.46 -17.34 1.98
C SER A 199 -7.78 -17.77 3.41
N ARG A 200 -9.05 -18.07 3.69
CA ARG A 200 -9.50 -18.60 4.98
C ARG A 200 -8.83 -19.92 5.33
N ASP A 201 -8.68 -20.83 4.37
CA ASP A 201 -8.01 -22.11 4.58
C ASP A 201 -6.52 -21.93 4.91
N ARG A 202 -5.83 -20.95 4.29
CA ARG A 202 -4.46 -20.57 4.65
C ARG A 202 -4.39 -20.01 6.06
N GLN A 203 -5.25 -19.05 6.42
CA GLN A 203 -5.31 -18.50 7.77
C GLN A 203 -5.51 -19.59 8.83
N LEU A 204 -6.46 -20.52 8.58
CA LEU A 204 -6.72 -21.65 9.46
C LEU A 204 -5.52 -22.58 9.57
N ALA A 205 -4.85 -22.90 8.47
CA ALA A 205 -3.66 -23.75 8.49
C ALA A 205 -2.51 -23.12 9.30
N PHE A 206 -2.32 -21.79 9.18
CA PHE A 206 -1.35 -21.02 9.95
C PHE A 206 -1.65 -21.06 11.45
N PHE A 207 -2.87 -20.68 11.85
CA PHE A 207 -3.23 -20.66 13.27
C PHE A 207 -3.34 -22.05 13.89
N ASP A 208 -3.84 -23.06 13.17
CA ASP A 208 -3.84 -24.45 13.67
C ASP A 208 -2.42 -24.96 13.92
N HIS A 209 -1.43 -24.51 13.15
CA HIS A 209 -0.04 -24.87 13.36
C HIS A 209 0.52 -24.31 14.66
N PHE A 210 0.44 -22.99 14.83
CA PHE A 210 1.12 -22.28 15.93
C PHE A 210 0.33 -22.20 17.23
N MET A 211 -1.00 -22.27 17.17
CA MET A 211 -1.84 -22.14 18.38
C MET A 211 -2.37 -23.48 18.87
N ARG A 212 -2.43 -24.50 18.02
CA ARG A 212 -3.01 -25.81 18.37
C ARG A 212 -2.01 -26.96 18.29
N ASP A 213 -0.74 -26.66 18.01
CA ASP A 213 0.34 -27.63 17.81
C ASP A 213 -0.04 -28.74 16.82
N ARG A 214 -0.80 -28.40 15.76
CA ARG A 214 -1.23 -29.36 14.74
C ARG A 214 -0.24 -29.37 13.57
N PRO A 215 0.15 -30.54 13.05
CA PRO A 215 0.89 -30.60 11.80
C PRO A 215 0.00 -30.08 10.67
N THR A 216 0.44 -29.03 9.98
CA THR A 216 -0.23 -28.46 8.81
C THR A 216 0.79 -28.23 7.69
N ALA A 217 0.33 -27.81 6.52
CA ALA A 217 1.17 -27.55 5.35
C ALA A 217 2.06 -26.29 5.47
N VAL A 218 1.95 -25.50 6.54
CA VAL A 218 2.68 -24.22 6.72
C VAL A 218 4.19 -24.40 6.60
N THR A 219 4.73 -25.51 7.11
CA THR A 219 6.15 -25.85 7.02
C THR A 219 6.66 -26.04 5.58
N ALA A 220 5.75 -26.30 4.63
CA ALA A 220 6.05 -26.45 3.22
C ALA A 220 5.69 -25.21 2.38
N TRP A 221 5.18 -24.15 2.99
CA TRP A 221 4.86 -22.92 2.27
C TRP A 221 6.14 -22.24 1.74
N PRO A 222 6.09 -21.65 0.53
CA PRO A 222 7.17 -20.78 0.08
C PRO A 222 7.25 -19.55 0.96
N LYS A 223 8.45 -19.01 1.17
CA LYS A 223 8.64 -17.80 1.99
C LYS A 223 7.90 -16.59 1.43
N VAL A 224 7.86 -16.49 0.10
CA VAL A 224 7.08 -15.48 -0.61
C VAL A 224 6.18 -16.16 -1.63
N ARG A 225 4.93 -15.72 -1.70
CA ARG A 225 3.97 -16.05 -2.75
C ARG A 225 3.45 -14.74 -3.30
N MET A 226 3.48 -14.56 -4.61
CA MET A 226 3.07 -13.30 -5.23
C MET A 226 2.29 -13.53 -6.52
N GLU A 227 1.33 -12.65 -6.78
CA GLU A 227 0.66 -12.57 -8.08
C GLU A 227 1.49 -11.72 -9.06
N VAL A 228 1.83 -12.29 -10.22
CA VAL A 228 2.32 -11.54 -11.39
C VAL A 228 1.12 -11.17 -12.25
N ARG A 229 0.77 -9.88 -12.27
CA ARG A 229 -0.49 -9.41 -12.87
C ARG A 229 -0.34 -9.17 -14.37
N GLU A 230 -1.39 -9.43 -15.14
CA GLU A 230 -1.47 -9.08 -16.57
C GLU A 230 -2.51 -7.99 -16.82
N GLN A 231 -3.63 -8.06 -16.11
CA GLN A 231 -4.74 -7.09 -16.08
C GLN A 231 -5.61 -7.38 -14.84
N HIS A 232 -6.64 -6.58 -14.59
CA HIS A 232 -7.63 -6.87 -13.55
C HIS A 232 -8.18 -8.31 -13.67
N GLY A 233 -8.17 -9.05 -12.56
CA GLY A 233 -8.68 -10.42 -12.49
C GLY A 233 -7.81 -11.49 -13.17
N VAL A 234 -6.70 -11.13 -13.82
CA VAL A 234 -5.80 -12.08 -14.49
C VAL A 234 -4.38 -11.92 -13.95
N ALA A 235 -3.92 -12.96 -13.25
CA ALA A 235 -2.58 -13.04 -12.70
C ALA A 235 -2.12 -14.49 -12.57
N GLU A 236 -0.81 -14.69 -12.56
CA GLU A 236 -0.17 -15.95 -12.17
C GLU A 236 0.27 -15.89 -10.70
N GLU A 237 -0.19 -16.81 -9.87
CA GLU A 237 0.37 -17.00 -8.53
C GLU A 237 1.72 -17.73 -8.63
N ARG A 238 2.78 -17.11 -8.10
CA ARG A 238 4.15 -17.64 -8.17
C ARG A 238 4.80 -17.69 -6.80
N ALA A 239 5.46 -18.83 -6.52
CA ALA A 239 6.28 -19.03 -5.34
C ALA A 239 7.70 -18.47 -5.54
N GLU A 240 8.21 -17.80 -4.51
CA GLU A 240 9.53 -17.15 -4.44
C GLU A 240 10.19 -17.39 -3.08
N GLN A 241 11.52 -17.25 -3.04
CA GLN A 241 12.30 -17.45 -1.80
C GLN A 241 12.42 -16.18 -0.96
N GLU A 242 12.36 -15.02 -1.60
CA GLU A 242 12.65 -13.73 -0.99
C GLU A 242 11.93 -12.60 -1.72
N TRP A 243 11.84 -11.46 -1.05
CA TRP A 243 11.39 -10.19 -1.62
C TRP A 243 12.28 -9.07 -1.07
N PRO A 244 12.76 -8.11 -1.89
CA PRO A 244 12.73 -8.09 -3.36
C PRO A 244 13.37 -9.34 -3.98
N LEU A 245 13.06 -9.66 -5.24
CA LEU A 245 13.60 -10.85 -5.89
C LEU A 245 15.10 -10.68 -6.13
N ALA A 246 15.96 -11.59 -5.65
CA ALA A 246 17.41 -11.43 -5.83
C ALA A 246 17.86 -11.47 -7.30
N ARG A 247 17.08 -12.11 -8.18
CA ARG A 247 17.36 -12.15 -9.62
C ARG A 247 16.92 -10.89 -10.37
N THR A 248 16.44 -9.85 -9.68
CA THR A 248 16.01 -8.61 -10.32
C THR A 248 17.20 -7.93 -11.01
N GLU A 249 17.04 -7.64 -12.29
CA GLU A 249 17.96 -6.83 -13.07
C GLU A 249 17.39 -5.41 -13.21
N TYR A 250 17.93 -4.48 -12.44
CA TYR A 250 17.54 -3.09 -12.55
C TYR A 250 18.08 -2.48 -13.85
N ARG A 251 17.17 -2.02 -14.70
CA ARG A 251 17.51 -1.31 -15.94
C ARG A 251 17.01 0.12 -15.88
N ARG A 252 17.88 1.04 -16.27
CA ARG A 252 17.56 2.46 -16.38
C ARG A 252 17.08 2.77 -17.79
N LEU A 253 15.91 3.40 -17.89
CA LEU A 253 15.41 3.99 -19.12
C LEU A 253 15.38 5.52 -18.97
N TRP A 254 15.80 6.23 -20.00
CA TRP A 254 15.92 7.69 -20.01
C TRP A 254 14.67 8.34 -20.57
N LEU A 255 14.21 9.44 -19.98
CA LEU A 255 13.06 10.19 -20.47
C LEU A 255 13.48 11.09 -21.64
N ASP A 256 12.78 11.00 -22.77
CA ASP A 256 12.91 11.89 -23.93
C ASP A 256 11.79 12.94 -23.88
N GLY A 257 12.12 14.13 -23.38
CA GLY A 257 11.17 15.24 -23.21
C GLY A 257 10.61 15.79 -24.52
N VAL A 258 11.27 15.55 -25.65
CA VAL A 258 10.83 16.02 -26.97
C VAL A 258 9.84 15.04 -27.60
N GLN A 259 10.09 13.74 -27.47
CA GLN A 259 9.29 12.71 -28.13
C GLN A 259 8.24 12.07 -27.21
N GLY A 260 8.26 12.32 -25.90
CA GLY A 260 7.34 11.68 -24.96
C GLY A 260 7.56 10.18 -24.88
N ALA A 261 8.83 9.75 -24.86
CA ALA A 261 9.21 8.34 -24.92
C ALA A 261 10.28 8.00 -23.88
N LEU A 262 10.36 6.72 -23.53
CA LEU A 262 11.49 6.15 -22.80
C LEU A 262 12.55 5.62 -23.77
N ARG A 263 13.83 5.74 -23.42
CA ARG A 263 14.98 5.38 -24.26
C ARG A 263 15.99 4.52 -23.50
N ASP A 264 16.64 3.56 -24.16
CA ASP A 264 17.75 2.79 -23.57
C ASP A 264 19.05 3.64 -23.43
N THR A 265 19.17 4.72 -24.19
CA THR A 265 20.30 5.66 -24.15
C THR A 265 19.83 7.06 -23.82
N VAL A 266 20.72 7.87 -23.22
CA VAL A 266 20.43 9.28 -22.92
C VAL A 266 20.03 10.00 -24.22
N PRO A 267 18.86 10.65 -24.28
CA PRO A 267 18.41 11.38 -25.46
C PRO A 267 19.14 12.73 -25.59
N ALA A 268 18.90 13.43 -26.71
CA ALA A 268 19.33 14.81 -26.85
C ALA A 268 18.65 15.70 -25.80
N THR A 269 19.32 16.80 -25.43
CA THR A 269 18.76 17.77 -24.48
C THR A 269 17.40 18.28 -24.94
N GLY A 270 16.43 18.25 -24.02
CA GLY A 270 15.07 18.69 -24.27
C GLY A 270 14.34 18.95 -22.97
N GLU A 271 13.14 19.48 -23.07
CA GLU A 271 12.27 19.73 -21.93
C GLU A 271 10.81 19.47 -22.31
N VAL A 272 10.00 19.14 -21.31
CA VAL A 272 8.54 19.14 -21.43
C VAL A 272 7.96 20.08 -20.37
N ILE A 273 6.98 20.87 -20.80
CA ILE A 273 6.30 21.87 -19.96
C ILE A 273 4.82 21.55 -19.95
N TYR A 274 4.22 21.52 -18.77
CA TYR A 274 2.79 21.33 -18.59
C TYR A 274 2.24 22.25 -17.50
N ASP A 275 0.94 22.52 -17.54
CA ASP A 275 0.24 23.27 -16.49
C ASP A 275 0.35 22.54 -15.15
N ALA A 276 0.79 23.23 -14.11
CA ALA A 276 1.07 22.62 -12.80
C ALA A 276 -0.19 22.14 -12.08
N THR A 277 -1.38 22.64 -12.45
CA THR A 277 -2.63 22.37 -11.72
C THR A 277 -3.50 21.34 -12.42
N GLU A 278 -3.54 21.38 -13.75
CA GLU A 278 -4.43 20.54 -14.57
C GLU A 278 -3.66 19.66 -15.56
N GLY A 279 -2.38 19.96 -15.81
CA GLY A 279 -1.57 19.34 -16.85
C GLY A 279 -0.92 18.02 -16.43
N GLN A 280 -0.50 17.27 -17.45
CA GLN A 280 0.32 16.08 -17.31
C GLN A 280 1.19 15.89 -18.56
N THR A 281 2.22 15.06 -18.42
CA THR A 281 3.03 14.53 -19.53
C THR A 281 3.15 13.01 -19.42
N VAL A 282 3.46 12.34 -20.53
CA VAL A 282 3.60 10.89 -20.61
C VAL A 282 4.87 10.46 -21.33
N PHE A 283 5.44 9.33 -20.92
CA PHE A 283 6.59 8.70 -21.55
C PHE A 283 6.33 7.20 -21.74
N ASP A 284 6.31 6.77 -23.00
CA ASP A 284 5.96 5.38 -23.34
C ASP A 284 7.21 4.53 -23.66
N TRP A 285 7.18 3.27 -23.23
CA TRP A 285 8.12 2.20 -23.61
C TRP A 285 7.34 1.01 -24.14
N ARG A 286 7.58 0.63 -25.41
CA ARG A 286 6.93 -0.53 -26.04
C ARG A 286 7.81 -1.76 -25.91
N PHE A 287 7.24 -2.87 -25.44
CA PHE A 287 7.94 -4.15 -25.34
C PHE A 287 7.84 -4.93 -26.65
N ASP A 288 8.97 -5.51 -27.10
CA ASP A 288 9.06 -6.33 -28.31
C ASP A 288 8.93 -7.84 -28.03
N ARG A 289 9.03 -8.23 -26.75
CA ARG A 289 8.93 -9.59 -26.25
C ARG A 289 8.21 -9.62 -24.91
N GLU A 290 7.75 -10.81 -24.52
CA GLU A 290 7.20 -11.01 -23.18
C GLU A 290 8.22 -10.59 -22.12
N THR A 291 7.80 -9.70 -21.22
CA THR A 291 8.67 -9.10 -20.21
C THR A 291 7.92 -8.97 -18.91
N GLU A 292 8.56 -9.39 -17.82
CA GLU A 292 8.08 -9.13 -16.47
C GLU A 292 8.91 -8.04 -15.82
N ILE A 293 8.24 -7.10 -15.14
CA ILE A 293 8.85 -6.17 -14.20
C ILE A 293 8.16 -6.32 -12.83
N SER A 294 8.96 -6.64 -11.80
CA SER A 294 8.46 -6.91 -10.45
C SER A 294 9.42 -6.39 -9.39
N GLY A 295 8.98 -5.44 -8.56
CA GLY A 295 9.81 -4.83 -7.51
C GLY A 295 9.43 -3.39 -7.24
N ASN A 296 10.32 -2.68 -6.56
CA ASN A 296 10.29 -1.22 -6.46
C ASN A 296 10.87 -0.57 -7.72
N ALA A 297 10.45 0.65 -8.01
CA ALA A 297 11.04 1.48 -9.06
C ALA A 297 11.27 2.90 -8.55
N ASN A 298 12.22 3.59 -9.18
CA ASN A 298 12.57 4.97 -8.85
C ASN A 298 12.48 5.82 -10.12
N LEU A 299 11.74 6.93 -10.05
CA LEU A 299 11.71 7.93 -11.10
C LEU A 299 12.54 9.15 -10.69
N THR A 300 13.67 9.34 -11.36
CA THR A 300 14.51 10.54 -11.24
C THR A 300 14.05 11.59 -12.25
N LEU A 301 13.70 12.79 -11.79
CA LEU A 301 13.34 13.92 -12.64
C LEU A 301 14.20 15.14 -12.32
N TRP A 302 14.59 15.88 -13.34
CA TRP A 302 15.16 17.21 -13.20
C TRP A 302 14.05 18.23 -13.44
N VAL A 303 13.62 18.89 -12.37
CA VAL A 303 12.38 19.67 -12.34
C VAL A 303 12.65 21.14 -12.03
N GLU A 304 11.83 22.00 -12.59
CA GLU A 304 11.80 23.43 -12.32
C GLU A 304 10.34 23.88 -12.21
N ALA A 305 10.06 24.71 -11.20
CA ALA A 305 8.76 25.34 -11.00
C ALA A 305 8.79 26.75 -11.59
N ASP A 306 7.86 27.04 -12.49
CA ASP A 306 7.65 28.39 -13.00
C ASP A 306 6.28 28.91 -12.52
N GLY A 307 6.30 29.80 -11.54
CA GLY A 307 5.09 30.38 -10.93
C GLY A 307 4.76 29.86 -9.53
N SER A 308 5.58 28.97 -8.96
CA SER A 308 5.50 28.53 -7.56
C SER A 308 6.91 28.38 -6.96
N ASP A 309 6.99 28.32 -5.62
CA ASP A 309 8.23 28.01 -4.87
C ASP A 309 8.34 26.53 -4.46
N ASP A 310 7.43 25.70 -4.96
CA ASP A 310 7.37 24.26 -4.72
C ASP A 310 6.62 23.53 -5.86
N MET A 311 6.67 22.20 -5.86
CA MET A 311 5.99 21.35 -6.84
C MET A 311 5.49 20.07 -6.17
N ASP A 312 4.22 19.74 -6.36
CA ASP A 312 3.62 18.45 -6.04
C ASP A 312 3.54 17.61 -7.31
N LEU A 313 4.29 16.51 -7.33
CA LEU A 313 4.40 15.62 -8.47
C LEU A 313 3.64 14.33 -8.20
N PHE A 314 2.76 13.99 -9.14
CA PHE A 314 1.94 12.78 -9.10
C PHE A 314 2.37 11.86 -10.24
N VAL A 315 2.68 10.61 -9.92
CA VAL A 315 3.23 9.66 -10.89
C VAL A 315 2.39 8.40 -10.93
N ALA A 316 2.10 7.91 -12.12
CA ALA A 316 1.52 6.59 -12.33
C ALA A 316 2.29 5.80 -13.38
N LEU A 317 2.47 4.51 -13.14
CA LEU A 317 2.81 3.54 -14.17
C LEU A 317 1.53 2.91 -14.69
N GLN A 318 1.31 3.00 -16.00
CA GLN A 318 0.16 2.42 -16.69
C GLN A 318 0.61 1.36 -17.68
N LYS A 319 -0.27 0.38 -17.93
CA LYS A 319 -0.12 -0.59 -19.01
C LYS A 319 -1.03 -0.19 -20.15
N LEU A 320 -0.51 -0.25 -21.37
CA LEU A 320 -1.29 -0.13 -22.60
C LEU A 320 -1.23 -1.46 -23.36
N ASP A 321 -2.34 -1.87 -23.95
CA ASP A 321 -2.38 -3.02 -24.84
C ASP A 321 -1.67 -2.74 -26.18
N ALA A 322 -1.68 -3.71 -27.09
CA ALA A 322 -1.03 -3.60 -28.40
C ALA A 322 -1.63 -2.51 -29.31
N ASP A 323 -2.88 -2.12 -29.06
CA ASP A 323 -3.62 -1.06 -29.77
C ASP A 323 -3.53 0.29 -29.05
N GLY A 324 -2.76 0.37 -27.96
CA GLY A 324 -2.54 1.58 -27.18
C GLY A 324 -3.67 1.94 -26.23
N GLN A 325 -4.60 1.02 -25.95
CA GLN A 325 -5.68 1.24 -24.99
C GLN A 325 -5.21 0.94 -23.55
N PRO A 326 -5.67 1.70 -22.53
CA PRO A 326 -5.33 1.42 -21.14
C PRO A 326 -5.82 0.06 -20.66
N VAL A 327 -4.93 -0.68 -20.00
CA VAL A 327 -5.24 -1.93 -19.31
C VAL A 327 -5.37 -1.65 -17.81
N GLY A 328 -6.55 -1.89 -17.27
CA GLY A 328 -6.87 -1.62 -15.87
C GLY A 328 -6.37 -2.69 -14.90
N PHE A 329 -6.01 -2.26 -13.69
CA PHE A 329 -5.71 -3.13 -12.56
C PHE A 329 -6.61 -2.83 -11.35
N THR A 330 -6.74 -3.78 -10.45
CA THR A 330 -7.37 -3.51 -9.15
C THR A 330 -6.56 -2.45 -8.40
N PHE A 331 -7.20 -1.36 -7.94
CA PHE A 331 -6.55 -0.35 -7.10
C PHE A 331 -7.50 0.27 -6.06
N TYR A 332 -6.92 0.86 -5.02
CA TYR A 332 -7.57 1.21 -3.75
C TYR A 332 -8.54 0.13 -3.25
N ALA A 333 -8.20 -1.15 -3.45
CA ALA A 333 -9.02 -2.31 -3.10
C ALA A 333 -10.46 -2.40 -3.69
N PHE A 334 -10.91 -1.45 -4.51
CA PHE A 334 -12.30 -1.41 -5.00
C PHE A 334 -12.43 -1.32 -6.51
N PHE A 335 -11.59 -0.50 -7.13
CA PHE A 335 -11.69 -0.12 -8.53
C PHE A 335 -10.88 -1.09 -9.40
N GLU A 336 -11.18 -1.13 -10.69
CA GLU A 336 -10.66 -2.16 -11.63
C GLU A 336 -9.92 -1.55 -12.83
N ASN A 337 -9.94 -0.22 -12.94
CA ASN A 337 -9.33 0.59 -14.01
C ASN A 337 -8.07 1.33 -13.54
N GLY A 338 -7.39 0.79 -12.53
CA GLY A 338 -6.24 1.41 -11.88
C GLY A 338 -4.90 1.27 -12.60
N PRO A 339 -3.84 1.90 -12.04
CA PRO A 339 -2.48 1.81 -12.55
C PRO A 339 -1.79 0.51 -12.13
N ILE A 340 -0.62 0.28 -12.73
CA ILE A 340 0.35 -0.70 -12.24
C ILE A 340 0.91 -0.25 -10.89
N ALA A 341 1.39 1.00 -10.83
CA ALA A 341 2.04 1.59 -9.67
C ALA A 341 1.78 3.10 -9.55
N LEU A 342 1.90 3.63 -8.35
CA LEU A 342 1.78 5.05 -8.00
C LEU A 342 3.02 5.54 -7.26
N GLY A 343 3.28 6.83 -7.39
CA GLY A 343 4.29 7.55 -6.62
C GLY A 343 3.93 9.03 -6.50
N TRP A 344 4.45 9.65 -5.45
CA TRP A 344 4.16 11.04 -5.11
C TRP A 344 5.40 11.68 -4.52
N LEU A 345 5.60 12.97 -4.80
CA LEU A 345 6.61 13.75 -4.11
C LEU A 345 6.30 15.25 -4.17
N ARG A 346 6.36 15.90 -3.01
CA ARG A 346 6.55 17.34 -2.91
C ARG A 346 8.03 17.67 -3.08
N ALA A 347 8.40 18.45 -4.09
CA ALA A 347 9.78 18.70 -4.47
C ALA A 347 10.62 19.37 -3.37
N SER A 348 10.02 20.17 -2.49
CA SER A 348 10.72 20.70 -1.32
C SER A 348 11.09 19.61 -0.30
N HIS A 349 10.46 18.43 -0.33
CA HIS A 349 10.79 17.29 0.53
C HIS A 349 11.81 16.32 -0.12
N ARG A 350 12.45 16.70 -1.23
CA ARG A 350 13.32 15.84 -2.06
C ARG A 350 14.60 15.32 -1.39
N ALA A 351 14.98 15.83 -0.22
CA ALA A 351 16.16 15.33 0.49
C ALA A 351 16.08 13.79 0.63
N LEU A 352 17.22 13.11 0.51
CA LEU A 352 17.30 11.66 0.63
C LEU A 352 17.96 11.28 1.96
N ASP A 353 17.44 10.24 2.58
CA ASP A 353 18.09 9.54 3.67
C ASP A 353 19.11 8.55 3.06
N PRO A 354 20.42 8.78 3.19
CA PRO A 354 21.44 7.96 2.56
C PRO A 354 21.57 6.56 3.16
N GLU A 355 21.07 6.34 4.39
CA GLU A 355 21.15 5.04 5.07
C GLU A 355 19.96 4.15 4.71
N LEU A 356 18.79 4.74 4.49
CA LEU A 356 17.55 4.02 4.18
C LEU A 356 17.26 3.90 2.68
N SER A 357 17.82 4.81 1.86
CA SER A 357 17.62 4.81 0.41
C SER A 357 18.43 3.72 -0.28
N SER A 358 17.86 3.21 -1.36
CA SER A 358 18.51 2.35 -2.35
C SER A 358 18.22 2.90 -3.75
N PRO A 359 19.01 2.55 -4.78
CA PRO A 359 18.80 3.08 -6.13
C PRO A 359 17.36 2.94 -6.67
N GLU A 360 16.66 1.88 -6.28
CA GLU A 360 15.29 1.54 -6.67
C GLU A 360 14.20 2.07 -5.73
N ARG A 361 14.58 2.51 -4.53
CA ARG A 361 13.66 2.92 -3.47
C ARG A 361 14.27 4.11 -2.72
N PRO A 362 14.05 5.34 -3.20
CA PRO A 362 14.44 6.54 -2.47
C PRO A 362 13.62 6.63 -1.17
N VAL A 363 14.24 7.10 -0.09
CA VAL A 363 13.57 7.37 1.17
C VAL A 363 13.82 8.83 1.54
N HIS A 364 12.75 9.58 1.69
CA HIS A 364 12.82 10.98 2.10
C HIS A 364 12.66 11.10 3.61
N PRO A 365 13.53 11.83 4.32
CA PRO A 365 13.44 11.99 5.77
C PRO A 365 12.26 12.90 6.16
N HIS A 366 11.79 13.77 5.25
CA HIS A 366 10.72 14.75 5.49
C HIS A 366 10.92 15.61 6.74
N SER A 367 12.17 15.87 7.15
CA SER A 367 12.53 16.62 8.35
C SER A 367 12.60 18.14 8.14
N HIS A 368 12.68 18.58 6.88
CA HIS A 368 12.74 19.98 6.49
C HIS A 368 12.31 20.15 5.02
N GLU A 369 12.10 21.40 4.61
CA GLU A 369 11.77 21.77 3.24
C GLU A 369 12.93 22.53 2.57
N GLU A 370 13.33 22.08 1.39
CA GLU A 370 14.22 22.78 0.50
C GLU A 370 13.42 23.47 -0.63
N ARG A 371 12.84 24.64 -0.35
CA ARG A 371 12.02 25.38 -1.34
C ARG A 371 12.77 25.66 -2.64
N LEU A 372 12.03 25.65 -3.75
CA LEU A 372 12.54 25.90 -5.09
C LEU A 372 12.69 27.41 -5.33
N LYS A 373 13.76 27.81 -6.01
CA LYS A 373 13.93 29.20 -6.45
C LYS A 373 13.50 29.36 -7.91
N PRO A 374 13.02 30.55 -8.31
CA PRO A 374 12.73 30.83 -9.71
C PRO A 374 13.93 30.54 -10.63
N GLY A 375 13.72 29.74 -11.67
CA GLY A 375 14.76 29.34 -12.63
C GLY A 375 15.75 28.29 -12.14
N GLU A 376 15.56 27.73 -10.94
CA GLU A 376 16.39 26.66 -10.40
C GLU A 376 15.84 25.30 -10.83
N CYS A 377 16.67 24.53 -11.54
CA CYS A 377 16.36 23.14 -11.85
C CYS A 377 17.04 22.21 -10.84
N VAL A 378 16.25 21.36 -10.17
CA VAL A 378 16.73 20.45 -9.13
C VAL A 378 16.40 19.00 -9.48
N PRO A 379 17.25 18.04 -9.09
CA PRO A 379 16.90 16.63 -9.20
C PRO A 379 15.94 16.23 -8.07
N VAL A 380 14.96 15.40 -8.40
CA VAL A 380 14.09 14.72 -7.44
C VAL A 380 14.05 13.23 -7.77
N GLU A 381 13.92 12.39 -6.74
CA GLU A 381 13.78 10.94 -6.88
C GLU A 381 12.45 10.53 -6.26
N ILE A 382 11.57 9.89 -7.02
CA ILE A 382 10.21 9.57 -6.61
C ILE A 382 10.11 8.06 -6.44
N GLU A 383 9.75 7.62 -5.22
CA GLU A 383 9.45 6.22 -4.92
C GLU A 383 8.18 5.81 -5.68
N LEU A 384 8.31 4.85 -6.60
CA LEU A 384 7.16 4.13 -7.14
C LEU A 384 6.96 2.89 -6.28
N TRP A 385 5.78 2.80 -5.67
CA TRP A 385 5.45 1.72 -4.74
C TRP A 385 5.53 0.36 -5.43
N PRO A 386 5.86 -0.70 -4.68
CA PRO A 386 6.20 -1.99 -5.27
C PRO A 386 5.05 -2.58 -6.08
N PHE A 387 5.38 -3.22 -7.20
CA PHE A 387 4.41 -3.82 -8.10
C PHE A 387 4.93 -5.10 -8.73
N SER A 388 4.04 -5.87 -9.35
CA SER A 388 4.40 -6.97 -10.25
C SER A 388 3.46 -6.98 -11.44
N VAL A 389 4.03 -6.98 -12.65
CA VAL A 389 3.27 -6.98 -13.90
C VAL A 389 4.03 -7.66 -15.04
N ARG A 390 3.29 -8.34 -15.90
CA ARG A 390 3.77 -8.92 -17.16
C ARG A 390 3.23 -8.13 -18.36
N PHE A 391 4.11 -7.90 -19.32
CA PHE A 391 3.82 -7.32 -20.63
C PHE A 391 4.03 -8.38 -21.70
N ALA A 392 3.05 -8.55 -22.58
CA ALA A 392 3.14 -9.29 -23.81
C ALA A 392 3.85 -8.45 -24.89
N PRO A 393 4.37 -9.09 -25.96
CA PRO A 393 4.90 -8.37 -27.11
C PRO A 393 3.87 -7.39 -27.68
N GLY A 394 4.31 -6.16 -27.95
CA GLY A 394 3.48 -5.09 -28.50
C GLY A 394 2.78 -4.23 -27.45
N GLU A 395 2.66 -4.67 -26.20
CA GLU A 395 2.14 -3.84 -25.09
C GLU A 395 3.16 -2.80 -24.66
N SER A 396 2.70 -1.75 -23.96
CA SER A 396 3.56 -0.65 -23.54
C SER A 396 3.43 -0.31 -22.06
N LEU A 397 4.55 0.04 -21.43
CA LEU A 397 4.58 0.77 -20.17
C LEU A 397 4.44 2.26 -20.48
N ARG A 398 3.56 2.95 -19.77
CA ARG A 398 3.43 4.40 -19.79
C ARG A 398 3.76 4.98 -18.41
N VAL A 399 4.70 5.92 -18.37
CA VAL A 399 4.96 6.76 -17.19
C VAL A 399 4.17 8.04 -17.35
N VAL A 400 3.24 8.31 -16.44
CA VAL A 400 2.50 9.58 -16.37
C VAL A 400 3.09 10.42 -15.27
N VAL A 401 3.37 11.70 -15.54
CA VAL A 401 3.74 12.70 -14.53
C VAL A 401 2.76 13.86 -14.61
N ALA A 402 2.08 14.15 -13.51
CA ALA A 402 1.00 15.13 -13.44
C ALA A 402 1.18 16.10 -12.26
N GLY A 403 0.45 17.21 -12.32
CA GLY A 403 0.36 18.20 -11.26
C GLY A 403 -0.82 17.99 -10.28
N SER A 404 -1.62 16.95 -10.47
CA SER A 404 -2.68 16.54 -9.53
C SER A 404 -2.91 15.03 -9.62
N ASP A 405 -3.72 14.48 -8.71
CA ASP A 405 -4.09 13.07 -8.74
C ASP A 405 -4.57 12.63 -10.13
N ILE A 406 -3.89 11.63 -10.70
CA ILE A 406 -4.13 11.12 -12.06
C ILE A 406 -5.47 10.42 -12.16
N TYR A 407 -5.86 9.71 -11.10
CA TYR A 407 -7.13 9.01 -11.01
C TYR A 407 -8.12 9.85 -10.22
N LYS A 408 -9.32 10.03 -10.79
CA LYS A 408 -10.38 10.81 -10.16
C LYS A 408 -11.39 9.88 -9.49
N ARG A 409 -11.95 10.35 -8.37
CA ARG A 409 -13.01 9.66 -7.66
C ARG A 409 -14.26 9.55 -8.53
N GLU A 410 -14.84 8.35 -8.61
CA GLU A 410 -16.14 8.16 -9.25
C GLU A 410 -17.26 8.83 -8.44
N GLU A 411 -18.05 9.68 -9.09
CA GLU A 411 -19.17 10.36 -8.45
C GLU A 411 -20.23 9.38 -7.94
N GLY A 412 -20.82 9.67 -6.78
CA GLY A 412 -21.90 8.88 -6.18
C GLY A 412 -21.44 7.62 -5.41
N LEU A 413 -20.20 7.17 -5.57
CA LEU A 413 -19.64 6.10 -4.74
C LEU A 413 -18.97 6.67 -3.48
N MET A 414 -19.42 6.19 -2.30
CA MET A 414 -18.85 6.55 -0.99
C MET A 414 -17.71 5.61 -0.57
N LEU A 415 -16.83 5.28 -1.52
CA LEU A 415 -15.67 4.44 -1.29
C LEU A 415 -14.47 5.26 -0.80
N PRO A 416 -13.63 4.72 0.09
CA PRO A 416 -12.31 5.27 0.39
C PRO A 416 -11.51 5.56 -0.89
N PHE A 417 -10.95 6.75 -0.99
CA PHE A 417 -10.11 7.19 -2.11
C PHE A 417 -9.22 8.33 -1.60
N ALA A 418 -7.89 8.18 -1.71
CA ALA A 418 -6.98 9.25 -1.36
C ALA A 418 -6.99 10.33 -2.45
N LEU A 419 -6.97 11.58 -2.02
CA LEU A 419 -6.90 12.77 -2.88
C LEU A 419 -5.96 13.77 -2.22
N HIS A 420 -5.41 14.69 -3.01
CA HIS A 420 -4.40 15.64 -2.56
C HIS A 420 -4.74 17.04 -3.06
N GLU A 421 -5.86 17.57 -2.56
CA GLU A 421 -6.47 18.80 -3.10
C GLU A 421 -5.80 20.07 -2.55
N ASP A 422 -5.07 19.98 -1.44
CA ASP A 422 -4.30 21.10 -0.85
C ASP A 422 -2.87 21.16 -1.42
N THR A 423 -2.81 21.37 -2.74
CA THR A 423 -1.55 21.42 -3.48
C THR A 423 -0.88 22.80 -3.45
N ARG A 424 0.45 22.83 -3.58
CA ARG A 424 1.26 24.05 -3.79
C ARG A 424 1.47 24.41 -5.25
N ASN A 425 0.89 23.63 -6.16
CA ASN A 425 1.09 23.80 -7.59
C ASN A 425 0.46 25.08 -8.10
N ALA A 426 1.23 25.83 -8.88
CA ALA A 426 0.79 27.01 -9.60
C ALA A 426 1.69 27.23 -10.82
N GLY A 427 1.14 27.83 -11.87
CA GLY A 427 1.89 28.10 -13.10
C GLY A 427 2.22 26.83 -13.87
N ARG A 428 3.50 26.58 -14.11
CA ARG A 428 3.97 25.50 -15.00
C ARG A 428 5.02 24.64 -14.32
N HIS A 429 4.93 23.34 -14.56
CA HIS A 429 6.00 22.40 -14.26
C HIS A 429 6.85 22.19 -15.51
N ILE A 430 8.16 22.23 -15.33
CA ILE A 430 9.15 21.99 -16.38
C ILE A 430 9.96 20.76 -15.98
N ILE A 431 10.01 19.76 -16.85
CA ILE A 431 10.88 18.59 -16.70
C ILE A 431 11.95 18.65 -17.78
N ARG A 432 13.21 18.75 -17.36
CA ARG A 432 14.38 18.77 -18.26
C ARG A 432 14.91 17.35 -18.48
N THR A 433 15.43 17.09 -19.66
CA THR A 433 15.93 15.79 -20.11
C THR A 433 17.23 15.96 -20.91
N GLY A 434 18.07 14.93 -20.95
CA GLY A 434 19.34 14.93 -21.69
C GLY A 434 20.55 14.67 -20.81
N GLU A 435 21.75 14.89 -21.35
CA GLU A 435 23.02 14.60 -20.66
C GLU A 435 23.22 15.45 -19.39
N ASP A 436 22.92 16.74 -19.46
CA ASP A 436 23.01 17.66 -18.32
C ASP A 436 21.88 17.47 -17.29
N TYR A 437 20.75 16.92 -17.75
CA TYR A 437 19.54 16.69 -16.95
C TYR A 437 19.07 15.23 -17.10
N PRO A 438 19.78 14.27 -16.49
CA PRO A 438 19.59 12.82 -16.69
C PRO A 438 18.29 12.25 -16.06
N SER A 439 17.14 12.82 -16.40
CA SER A 439 15.81 12.30 -16.02
C SER A 439 15.62 10.89 -16.54
N SER A 440 15.29 9.96 -15.65
CA SER A 440 15.24 8.52 -15.94
C SER A 440 14.36 7.76 -14.97
N ILE A 441 13.93 6.57 -15.37
CA ILE A 441 13.25 5.61 -14.52
C ILE A 441 14.12 4.36 -14.37
N LEU A 442 14.31 3.89 -13.13
CA LEU A 442 14.95 2.62 -12.82
C LEU A 442 13.87 1.56 -12.59
N LEU A 443 13.85 0.53 -13.45
CA LEU A 443 12.80 -0.50 -13.46
C LEU A 443 13.34 -1.90 -13.09
N PRO A 444 12.58 -2.72 -12.36
CA PRO A 444 13.00 -4.03 -11.87
C PRO A 444 12.69 -5.16 -12.86
N PHE A 445 13.50 -5.35 -13.91
CA PHE A 445 13.27 -6.42 -14.88
C PHE A 445 13.57 -7.79 -14.26
N ILE A 446 12.69 -8.76 -14.51
CA ILE A 446 12.88 -10.13 -14.02
C ILE A 446 13.32 -11.02 -15.19
N PRO A 447 14.56 -11.53 -15.19
CA PRO A 447 15.00 -12.53 -16.15
C PRO A 447 14.10 -13.77 -16.07
N GLY A 448 13.78 -14.35 -17.24
CA GLY A 448 13.11 -15.65 -17.29
C GLY A 448 13.91 -16.67 -16.48
N LYS A 449 13.21 -17.59 -15.79
CA LYS A 449 13.88 -18.68 -15.08
C LYS A 449 14.74 -19.44 -16.08
N THR A 450 16.06 -19.43 -15.89
CA THR A 450 16.93 -20.39 -16.57
C THR A 450 16.46 -21.78 -16.12
N ALA A 451 16.03 -22.58 -17.10
CA ALA A 451 15.43 -23.90 -16.88
C ALA A 451 16.38 -24.86 -16.17
#